data_AF-D2VT20-F1
#
_entry.id   AF-D2VT20-F1
#
_cell.length_a   1.000
_cell.length_b   1.000
_cell.length_c   1.000
_cell.angle_alpha   90.00
_cell.angle_beta   90.00
_cell.angle_gamma   90.00
#
_symmetry.space_group_name_H-M   'P 1'
#
loop_
_entity.id
_entity.type
_entity.pdbx_description
1 polymer ?
#
loop_
_entity_poly.entity_id
_entity_poly.type
_entity_poly.pdbx_seq_one_letter_code
_entity_poly.pdbx_strand_id
1 'polypeptide(L)'
;MSLVWEITKNNSSFLKRTKLYDGAAFNTAPTNPLNINSEKYTKTQAVSVDVTPKGNLVIKKSTLDCSVRKPKEFVKKTKVTKGQKSVTNFARNIVEATESEDFRGDLKAVLVARAAKLLKNRKARK
;
A
#
# COMPACT_ATOMS: atom_id res chain seq x y z
N MET A 1 7.46 -15.98 11.53
CA MET A 1 8.53 -14.97 11.38
C MET A 1 9.26 -15.24 10.07
N SER A 2 9.41 -14.25 9.20
CA SER A 2 9.99 -14.44 7.86
C SER A 2 11.49 -14.16 7.81
N LEU A 3 12.28 -15.03 7.16
CA LEU A 3 13.72 -14.83 6.91
C LEU A 3 14.02 -13.50 6.20
N VAL A 4 13.17 -13.12 5.23
CA VAL A 4 13.34 -11.86 4.47
C VAL A 4 13.23 -10.66 5.40
N TRP A 5 12.34 -10.69 6.39
CA TRP A 5 12.19 -9.61 7.36
C TRP A 5 13.42 -9.48 8.26
N GLU A 6 13.96 -10.61 8.75
CA GLU A 6 15.16 -10.61 9.60
C GLU A 6 16.36 -9.96 8.92
N ILE A 7 16.53 -10.20 7.61
CA ILE A 7 17.59 -9.59 6.80
C ILE A 7 17.30 -8.10 6.56
N THR A 8 16.05 -7.74 6.24
CA THR A 8 15.72 -6.39 5.75
C THR A 8 15.36 -5.37 6.83
N LYS A 9 14.99 -5.80 8.05
CA LYS A 9 14.48 -4.92 9.12
C LYS A 9 15.38 -3.75 9.47
N ASN A 10 16.70 -3.94 9.36
CA ASN A 10 17.73 -2.94 9.68
C ASN A 10 18.63 -2.58 8.49
N ASN A 11 18.53 -3.30 7.37
CA ASN A 11 19.44 -3.19 6.23
C ASN A 11 18.66 -3.11 4.90
N SER A 12 17.77 -2.12 4.81
CA SER A 12 16.99 -1.86 3.59
C SER A 12 17.24 -0.43 3.11
N SER A 13 17.38 -0.26 1.79
CA SER A 13 17.47 1.08 1.17
C SER A 13 16.18 1.89 1.32
N PHE A 14 15.05 1.23 1.60
CA PHE A 14 13.78 1.90 1.87
C PHE A 14 13.65 2.34 3.34
N LEU A 15 14.55 1.93 4.22
CA LEU A 15 14.55 2.32 5.63
C LEU A 15 15.17 3.72 5.79
N LYS A 16 14.39 4.65 6.32
CA LYS A 16 14.87 5.99 6.69
C LYS A 16 14.67 6.19 8.18
N ARG A 17 15.79 6.40 8.90
CA ARG A 17 15.79 6.79 10.31
C ARG A 17 16.08 8.27 10.40
N THR A 18 15.33 8.97 11.23
CA THR A 18 15.52 10.40 11.43
C THR A 18 15.53 10.73 12.91
N LYS A 19 16.38 11.69 13.28
CA LYS A 19 16.45 12.21 14.66
C LYS A 19 15.26 13.14 14.98
N LEU A 20 14.56 13.65 13.96
CA LEU A 20 13.49 14.65 14.10
C LEU A 20 12.21 14.12 14.78
N TYR A 21 12.10 12.81 14.99
CA TYR A 21 10.95 12.16 15.64
C TYR A 21 11.42 11.06 16.59
N ASP A 22 12.31 11.38 17.51
CA ASP A 22 12.82 10.44 18.52
C ASP A 22 13.40 9.15 17.92
N GLY A 23 14.13 9.28 16.81
CA GLY A 23 14.72 8.13 16.12
C GLY A 23 13.73 7.27 15.32
N ALA A 24 12.51 7.76 15.03
CA ALA A 24 11.51 7.02 14.28
C ALA A 24 12.05 6.42 12.97
N ALA A 25 11.63 5.18 12.71
CA ALA A 25 11.99 4.41 11.54
C ALA A 25 10.84 4.36 10.53
N PHE A 26 11.04 5.00 9.38
CA PHE A 26 10.10 5.00 8.28
C PHE A 26 10.55 4.04 7.19
N ASN A 27 9.59 3.39 6.53
CA ASN A 27 9.87 2.57 5.36
C ASN A 27 9.17 3.18 4.14
N THR A 28 9.95 3.62 3.14
CA THR A 28 9.44 4.32 1.96
C THR A 28 9.17 3.39 0.78
N ALA A 29 9.02 2.07 1.01
CA ALA A 29 8.67 1.14 -0.04
C ALA A 29 7.32 1.52 -0.68
N PRO A 30 7.19 1.43 -2.02
CA PRO A 30 6.00 1.88 -2.75
C PRO A 30 4.73 1.05 -2.45
N THR A 31 4.89 -0.10 -1.82
CA THR A 31 3.81 -1.02 -1.45
C THR A 31 3.44 -0.95 0.03
N ASN A 32 4.09 -0.07 0.81
CA ASN A 32 3.79 0.10 2.23
C ASN A 32 2.62 1.10 2.43
N PRO A 33 1.50 0.67 3.02
CA PRO A 33 0.33 1.53 3.19
C PRO A 33 0.47 2.57 4.33
N LEU A 34 1.41 2.43 5.26
CA LEU A 34 1.58 3.38 6.38
C LEU A 34 2.97 4.02 6.48
N ASN A 35 3.89 3.60 5.63
CA ASN A 35 5.32 3.95 5.71
C ASN A 35 5.97 3.59 7.04
N ILE A 36 5.43 2.59 7.75
CA ILE A 36 5.97 2.10 9.03
C ILE A 36 6.89 0.91 8.75
N ASN A 37 8.07 0.88 9.39
CA ASN A 37 8.96 -0.27 9.32
C ASN A 37 8.49 -1.36 10.29
N SER A 38 7.62 -2.25 9.82
CA SER A 38 7.12 -3.39 10.59
C SER A 38 6.88 -4.56 9.65
N GLU A 39 7.15 -5.78 10.11
CA GLU A 39 6.93 -7.01 9.35
C GLU A 39 5.52 -7.05 8.76
N LYS A 40 4.49 -6.57 9.48
CA LYS A 40 3.10 -6.54 9.01
C LYS A 40 2.92 -5.73 7.72
N TYR A 41 3.66 -4.65 7.53
CA TYR A 41 3.46 -3.72 6.39
C TYR A 41 4.50 -3.90 5.28
N THR A 42 5.54 -4.70 5.51
CA THR A 42 6.65 -4.93 4.57
C THR A 42 6.67 -6.33 3.98
N LYS A 43 5.65 -7.17 4.26
CA LYS A 43 5.53 -8.52 3.70
C LYS A 43 5.49 -8.52 2.16
N THR A 44 5.86 -9.65 1.58
CA THR A 44 5.77 -9.94 0.14
C THR A 44 4.34 -9.82 -0.39
N GLN A 45 3.33 -10.25 0.37
CA GLN A 45 1.92 -10.00 0.08
C GLN A 45 1.58 -8.54 0.40
N ALA A 46 1.68 -7.68 -0.61
CA ALA A 46 1.57 -6.26 -0.44
C ALA A 46 0.32 -5.71 -1.14
N VAL A 47 -0.43 -4.87 -0.43
CA VAL A 47 -1.52 -4.06 -0.97
C VAL A 47 -1.27 -2.62 -0.55
N SER A 48 -1.36 -1.69 -1.51
CA SER A 48 -1.30 -0.27 -1.24
C SER A 48 -2.26 0.52 -2.10
N VAL A 49 -2.61 1.72 -1.64
CA VAL A 49 -3.40 2.70 -2.38
C VAL A 49 -2.53 3.91 -2.64
N ASP A 50 -2.42 4.29 -3.91
CA ASP A 50 -1.66 5.46 -4.35
C ASP A 50 -2.47 6.32 -5.33
N VAL A 51 -1.91 7.46 -5.70
CA VAL A 51 -2.47 8.38 -6.68
C VAL A 51 -1.63 8.33 -7.95
N THR A 52 -2.29 8.32 -9.10
CA THR A 52 -1.64 8.50 -10.42
C THR A 52 -1.21 9.94 -10.64
N PRO A 53 -0.28 10.20 -11.58
CA PRO A 53 0.07 11.57 -11.97
C PRO A 53 -1.16 12.39 -12.41
N LYS A 54 -2.17 11.74 -12.96
CA LYS A 54 -3.46 12.34 -13.37
C LYS A 54 -4.44 12.55 -12.20
N GLY A 55 -4.03 12.32 -10.95
CA GLY A 55 -4.85 12.54 -9.76
C GLY A 55 -5.90 11.46 -9.44
N ASN A 56 -5.89 10.32 -10.15
CA ASN A 56 -6.81 9.21 -9.89
C ASN A 56 -6.22 8.22 -8.89
N LEU A 57 -7.06 7.65 -8.03
CA LEU A 57 -6.64 6.60 -7.12
C LEU A 57 -6.39 5.28 -7.85
N VAL A 58 -5.38 4.56 -7.38
CA VAL A 58 -4.96 3.25 -7.89
C VAL A 58 -4.70 2.33 -6.73
N ILE A 59 -5.24 1.12 -6.83
CA ILE A 59 -4.94 0.01 -5.92
C ILE A 59 -3.80 -0.77 -6.55
N LYS A 60 -2.73 -0.99 -5.78
CA LYS A 60 -1.60 -1.85 -6.14
C LYS A 60 -1.70 -3.10 -5.29
N LYS A 61 -1.73 -4.28 -5.93
CA LYS A 61 -1.77 -5.59 -5.26
C LYS A 61 -0.63 -6.45 -5.80
N SER A 62 0.11 -7.10 -4.92
CA SER A 62 1.11 -8.08 -5.34
C SER A 62 0.45 -9.40 -5.75
N THR A 63 1.07 -10.13 -6.67
CA THR A 63 0.62 -11.49 -7.03
C THR A 63 0.95 -12.50 -5.93
N LEU A 64 0.15 -13.56 -5.84
CA LEU A 64 0.37 -14.69 -4.92
C LEU A 64 1.23 -15.81 -5.52
N ASP A 65 1.38 -15.84 -6.85
CA ASP A 65 1.88 -17.00 -7.58
C ASP A 65 3.38 -16.93 -7.90
N CYS A 66 3.85 -17.88 -8.71
CA CYS A 66 5.21 -18.01 -9.24
C CYS A 66 5.80 -16.75 -9.92
N SER A 67 5.00 -15.72 -10.19
CA SER A 67 5.44 -14.38 -10.59
C SER A 67 6.15 -13.57 -9.48
N VAL A 68 6.28 -14.08 -8.24
CA VAL A 68 7.10 -13.44 -7.18
C VAL A 68 8.54 -13.17 -7.64
N ARG A 69 9.10 -14.04 -8.49
CA ARG A 69 10.45 -13.89 -9.04
C ARG A 69 10.53 -12.99 -10.28
N LYS A 70 9.38 -12.47 -10.75
CA LYS A 70 9.26 -11.65 -11.97
C LYS A 70 8.81 -10.24 -11.60
N PRO A 71 9.74 -9.27 -11.42
CA PRO A 71 9.40 -7.92 -10.93
C PRO A 71 8.34 -7.19 -11.75
N LYS A 72 8.31 -7.42 -13.08
CA LYS A 72 7.34 -6.81 -13.99
C LYS A 72 5.90 -7.26 -13.72
N GLU A 73 5.71 -8.53 -13.38
CA GLU A 73 4.39 -9.14 -13.17
C GLU A 73 3.96 -9.13 -11.71
N PHE A 74 4.90 -8.84 -10.81
CA PHE A 74 4.70 -8.94 -9.37
C PHE A 74 3.62 -7.98 -8.85
N VAL A 75 3.49 -6.77 -9.40
CA VAL A 75 2.54 -5.76 -8.93
C VAL A 75 1.47 -5.50 -9.98
N LYS A 76 0.24 -5.96 -9.71
CA LYS A 76 -0.94 -5.63 -10.50
C LYS A 76 -1.49 -4.27 -10.05
N LYS A 77 -1.80 -3.41 -11.01
CA LYS A 77 -2.35 -2.06 -10.76
C LYS A 77 -3.79 -2.01 -11.26
N THR A 78 -4.74 -1.86 -10.34
CA THR A 78 -6.14 -1.67 -10.68
C THR A 78 -6.46 -0.18 -10.57
N LYS A 79 -6.73 0.45 -11.72
CA LYS A 79 -7.18 1.84 -11.75
C LYS A 79 -8.65 1.88 -11.36
N VAL A 80 -9.00 2.69 -10.37
CA VAL A 80 -10.40 3.00 -10.11
C VAL A 80 -10.75 4.19 -10.99
N THR A 81 -11.40 3.90 -12.12
CA THR A 81 -11.63 4.84 -13.23
C THR A 81 -12.50 6.05 -12.81
N LYS A 82 -12.31 7.16 -13.53
CA LYS A 82 -12.83 8.55 -13.42
C LYS A 82 -14.31 8.79 -13.03
N GLY A 83 -15.15 7.77 -12.83
CA GLY A 83 -16.58 7.91 -12.55
C GLY A 83 -16.99 7.79 -11.07
N GLN A 84 -16.18 7.17 -10.22
CA GLN A 84 -16.56 6.97 -8.81
C GLN A 84 -16.16 8.17 -7.94
N LYS A 85 -17.03 9.19 -7.93
CA LYS A 85 -16.88 10.39 -7.09
C LYS A 85 -17.14 10.12 -5.59
N SER A 86 -17.74 8.99 -5.22
CA SER A 86 -18.05 8.69 -3.81
C SER A 86 -16.91 7.91 -3.15
N VAL A 87 -16.51 8.38 -1.97
CA VAL A 87 -15.55 7.71 -1.08
C VAL A 87 -16.00 6.27 -0.79
N THR A 88 -17.32 6.06 -0.70
CA THR A 88 -17.96 4.78 -0.41
C THR A 88 -17.71 3.73 -1.49
N ASN A 89 -17.79 4.10 -2.77
CA ASN A 89 -17.52 3.17 -3.86
C ASN A 89 -16.05 2.78 -3.92
N PHE A 90 -15.15 3.74 -3.65
CA PHE A 90 -13.73 3.44 -3.56
C PHE A 90 -13.42 2.51 -2.39
N ALA A 91 -14.01 2.76 -1.21
CA ALA A 91 -13.87 1.88 -0.07
C ALA A 91 -14.33 0.46 -0.42
N ARG A 92 -15.50 0.30 -1.05
CA ARG A 92 -16.00 -1.01 -1.50
C ARG A 92 -15.00 -1.74 -2.40
N ASN A 93 -14.44 -1.07 -3.40
CA ASN A 93 -13.43 -1.71 -4.27
C ASN A 93 -12.15 -2.11 -3.51
N ILE A 94 -11.74 -1.35 -2.48
CA ILE A 94 -10.63 -1.77 -1.61
C ILE A 94 -11.01 -3.04 -0.87
N VAL A 95 -12.21 -3.06 -0.26
CA VAL A 95 -12.72 -4.21 0.49
C VAL A 95 -12.71 -5.45 -0.40
N GLU A 96 -13.33 -5.37 -1.57
CA GLU A 96 -13.38 -6.45 -2.55
C GLU A 96 -11.98 -6.89 -2.96
N ALA A 97 -11.05 -5.96 -3.24
CA ALA A 97 -9.69 -6.31 -3.63
C ALA A 97 -8.87 -6.99 -2.51
N THR A 98 -9.20 -6.74 -1.24
CA THR A 98 -8.55 -7.35 -0.08
C THR A 98 -9.18 -8.66 0.36
N GLU A 99 -10.48 -8.84 0.12
CA GLU A 99 -11.28 -9.99 0.58
C GLU A 99 -11.46 -11.07 -0.49
N SER A 100 -11.38 -10.74 -1.78
CA SER A 100 -11.72 -11.67 -2.87
C SER A 100 -10.89 -12.96 -2.97
N GLU A 101 -9.84 -13.11 -2.17
CA GLU A 101 -8.92 -14.27 -2.21
C GLU A 101 -8.27 -14.55 -0.83
N ASP A 102 -8.90 -14.17 0.30
CA ASP A 102 -8.28 -14.23 1.65
C ASP A 102 -6.86 -13.60 1.70
N PHE A 103 -6.65 -12.55 0.91
CA PHE A 103 -5.31 -12.01 0.69
C PHE A 103 -4.78 -11.30 1.96
N ARG A 104 -5.39 -10.15 2.31
CA ARG A 104 -4.93 -9.24 3.38
C ARG A 104 -6.10 -8.49 4.02
N GLY A 105 -7.10 -9.22 4.52
CA GLY A 105 -8.27 -8.62 5.20
C GLY A 105 -7.87 -7.73 6.40
N ASP A 106 -6.73 -8.04 7.03
CA ASP A 106 -6.14 -7.26 8.13
C ASP A 106 -5.77 -5.82 7.77
N LEU A 107 -5.56 -5.52 6.48
CA LEU A 107 -5.20 -4.19 6.00
C LEU A 107 -6.38 -3.32 5.56
N LYS A 108 -7.60 -3.87 5.51
CA LYS A 108 -8.80 -3.18 4.99
C LYS A 108 -8.97 -1.78 5.58
N ALA A 109 -9.02 -1.67 6.91
CA ALA A 109 -9.22 -0.39 7.60
C ALA A 109 -8.10 0.61 7.29
N VAL A 110 -6.86 0.14 7.25
CA VAL A 110 -5.67 0.95 6.96
C VAL A 110 -5.72 1.52 5.53
N LEU A 111 -6.09 0.69 4.55
CA LEU A 111 -6.15 1.08 3.15
C LEU A 111 -7.29 2.08 2.89
N VAL A 112 -8.45 1.86 3.51
CA VAL A 112 -9.58 2.81 3.45
C VAL A 112 -9.19 4.16 4.07
N ALA A 113 -8.51 4.16 5.22
CA ALA A 113 -8.03 5.38 5.85
C ALA A 113 -7.00 6.14 4.98
N ARG A 114 -6.03 5.43 4.38
CA ARG A 114 -5.06 6.02 3.44
C ARG A 114 -5.77 6.63 2.24
N ALA A 115 -6.72 5.92 1.66
CA ALA A 115 -7.51 6.40 0.53
C ALA A 115 -8.30 7.68 0.88
N ALA A 116 -8.96 7.70 2.03
CA ALA A 116 -9.68 8.87 2.52
C ALA A 116 -8.74 10.08 2.67
N LYS A 117 -7.53 9.87 3.21
CA LYS A 117 -6.51 10.93 3.34
C LYS A 117 -6.04 11.45 1.97
N LEU A 118 -5.83 10.57 1.00
CA LEU A 118 -5.48 10.95 -0.37
C LEU A 118 -6.60 11.74 -1.06
N LEU A 119 -7.86 11.35 -0.86
CA LEU A 119 -9.02 12.09 -1.37
C LEU A 119 -9.18 13.46 -0.70
N LYS A 120 -8.95 13.55 0.60
CA LYS A 120 -8.96 14.83 1.33
C LYS A 120 -7.89 15.77 0.79
N ASN A 121 -6.67 15.28 0.60
CA ASN A 121 -5.56 16.07 0.04
C ASN A 121 -5.88 16.56 -1.38
N ARG A 122 -6.52 15.73 -2.20
CA ARG A 122 -7.00 16.14 -3.53
C ARG A 122 -8.02 17.27 -3.47
N LYS A 123 -8.97 17.24 -2.51
CA LYS A 123 -10.00 18.28 -2.38
C LYS A 123 -9.42 19.62 -1.92
N ALA A 124 -8.43 19.61 -1.02
CA ALA A 124 -7.81 20.83 -0.50
C ALA A 124 -6.97 21.60 -1.54
N ARG A 125 -6.61 20.96 -2.66
CA ARG A 125 -5.83 21.56 -3.75
C ARG A 125 -6.69 22.10 -4.89
N LYS A 126 -8.01 21.95 -4.81
CA LYS A 126 -8.97 22.61 -5.69
C LYS A 126 -9.38 23.93 -5.07
#